data_AF-A0A345IIM4-F1
#
_entry.id   AF-A0A345IIM4-F1
#
_cell.length_a   1.000
_cell.length_b   1.000
_cell.length_c   1.000
_cell.angle_alpha   90.00
_cell.angle_beta   90.00
_cell.angle_gamma   90.00
#
_symmetry.space_group_name_H-M   'P 1'
#
loop_
_entity.id
_entity.type
_entity.pdbx_description
1 polymer ?
#
loop_
_entity_poly.entity_id
_entity_poly.type
_entity_poly.pdbx_seq_one_letter_code
_entity_poly.pdbx_strand_id
1 'polypeptide(L)'
;MKRLWPLLLLSLTSCAPKVSGEAVTQTMRAGDMEITVSAPEWVTRQELYPLKVTYTNKGKQTLKLSDPLDCAYIWGAEQRESGKVPEPLGNYGCPSIPAPMKTLTPGESHAGEYHVIISGYPAGEYRLTPEQLRQLSPAEYRAKAARLPLTPPPQEIRFQIR
;
A
#
# COMPACT_ATOMS: atom_id res chain seq x y z
N MET A 1 -33.93 -32.21 -41.22
CA MET A 1 -33.18 -32.76 -40.05
C MET A 1 -31.70 -32.69 -40.43
N LYS A 2 -30.72 -32.18 -39.69
CA LYS A 2 -30.56 -31.75 -38.30
C LYS A 2 -29.46 -30.68 -38.31
N ARG A 3 -29.65 -29.60 -37.55
CA ARG A 3 -28.62 -28.62 -37.20
C ARG A 3 -27.52 -29.32 -36.39
N LEU A 4 -26.26 -29.03 -36.68
CA LEU A 4 -25.16 -29.23 -35.73
C LEU A 4 -24.33 -27.95 -35.73
N TRP A 5 -24.59 -27.13 -34.71
CA TRP A 5 -23.75 -26.01 -34.33
C TRP A 5 -22.35 -26.51 -33.97
N PRO A 6 -21.26 -25.87 -34.43
CA PRO A 6 -20.02 -25.98 -33.71
C PRO A 6 -20.19 -25.16 -32.43
N LEU A 7 -20.19 -25.85 -31.29
CA LEU A 7 -19.96 -25.24 -29.99
C LEU A 7 -18.62 -24.51 -30.08
N LEU A 8 -18.68 -23.18 -30.19
CA LEU A 8 -17.59 -22.31 -29.79
C LEU A 8 -17.27 -22.65 -28.33
N LEU A 9 -16.24 -23.47 -28.13
CA LEU A 9 -15.49 -23.50 -26.90
C LEU A 9 -14.83 -22.13 -26.78
N LEU A 10 -15.55 -21.18 -26.16
CA LEU A 10 -14.93 -20.02 -25.53
C LEU A 10 -14.01 -20.56 -24.45
N SER A 11 -12.76 -20.85 -24.82
CA SER A 11 -11.65 -20.79 -23.90
C SER A 11 -11.56 -19.34 -23.45
N LEU A 12 -12.35 -18.99 -22.44
CA LEU A 12 -12.11 -17.85 -21.58
C LEU A 12 -10.70 -18.05 -21.04
N THR A 13 -9.73 -17.41 -21.67
CA THR A 13 -8.43 -17.15 -21.06
C THR A 13 -8.71 -16.23 -19.87
N SER A 14 -9.19 -16.81 -18.76
CA SER A 14 -9.32 -16.09 -17.52
C SER A 14 -7.91 -15.73 -17.11
N CYS A 15 -7.53 -14.47 -17.33
CA CYS A 15 -6.34 -13.90 -16.72
C CYS A 15 -6.44 -14.20 -15.22
N ALA A 16 -5.59 -15.10 -14.72
CA ALA A 16 -5.54 -15.39 -13.30
C ALA A 16 -5.30 -14.07 -12.54
N PRO A 17 -6.00 -13.83 -11.44
CA PRO A 17 -5.84 -12.59 -10.69
C PRO A 17 -4.40 -12.45 -10.22
N LYS A 18 -3.81 -11.27 -10.42
CA LYS A 18 -2.43 -10.96 -9.98
C LYS A 18 -2.36 -10.64 -8.48
N VAL A 19 -3.51 -10.37 -7.85
CA VAL A 19 -3.65 -9.88 -6.48
C VAL A 19 -4.91 -10.51 -5.87
N SER A 20 -4.90 -10.82 -4.57
CA SER A 20 -6.09 -11.31 -3.86
C SER A 20 -7.20 -10.26 -3.75
N GLY A 21 -8.46 -10.72 -3.66
CA GLY A 21 -9.62 -9.85 -3.40
C GLY A 21 -9.84 -9.55 -1.91
N GLU A 22 -9.52 -10.51 -1.03
CA GLU A 22 -9.59 -10.33 0.43
C GLU A 22 -8.36 -9.54 0.91
N ALA A 23 -8.62 -8.54 1.76
CA ALA A 23 -7.61 -7.59 2.21
C ALA A 23 -7.66 -7.42 3.73
N VAL A 24 -6.50 -7.55 4.37
CA VAL A 24 -6.33 -7.15 5.77
C VAL A 24 -6.46 -5.64 5.84
N THR A 25 -7.45 -5.16 6.59
CA THR A 25 -7.70 -3.73 6.77
C THR A 25 -7.41 -3.31 8.20
N GLN A 26 -6.71 -2.19 8.36
CA GLN A 26 -6.53 -1.55 9.65
C GLN A 26 -6.71 -0.04 9.54
N THR A 27 -7.22 0.55 10.61
CA THR A 27 -7.47 1.99 10.71
C THR A 27 -6.65 2.55 11.87
N MET A 28 -5.96 3.66 11.60
CA MET A 28 -5.11 4.37 12.53
C MET A 28 -5.45 5.86 12.49
N ARG A 29 -4.93 6.61 13.46
CA ARG A 29 -5.01 8.07 13.50
C ARG A 29 -3.66 8.73 13.70
N ALA A 30 -3.48 9.85 13.01
CA ALA A 30 -2.39 10.80 13.18
C ALA A 30 -3.01 12.17 13.48
N GLY A 31 -3.21 12.46 14.77
CA GLY A 31 -4.00 13.63 15.19
C GLY A 31 -5.43 13.59 14.65
N ASP A 32 -5.81 14.62 13.90
CA ASP A 32 -7.13 14.75 13.27
C ASP A 32 -7.30 13.92 11.99
N MET A 33 -6.22 13.30 11.50
CA MET A 33 -6.24 12.44 10.31
C MET A 33 -6.59 11.00 10.70
N GLU A 34 -7.59 10.42 10.03
CA GLU A 34 -7.80 8.97 10.01
C GLU A 34 -7.14 8.37 8.78
N ILE A 35 -6.46 7.25 8.96
CA ILE A 35 -5.70 6.56 7.93
C ILE A 35 -6.21 5.12 7.89
N THR A 36 -6.81 4.73 6.77
CA THR A 36 -7.23 3.34 6.54
C THR A 36 -6.28 2.73 5.52
N VAL A 37 -5.67 1.61 5.87
CA VAL A 37 -4.82 0.82 4.96
C VAL A 37 -5.42 -0.56 4.77
N SER A 38 -5.49 -0.99 3.51
CA SER A 38 -5.97 -2.30 3.09
C SER A 38 -4.89 -2.98 2.26
N ALA A 39 -4.55 -4.21 2.64
CA ALA A 39 -3.43 -4.97 2.09
C ALA A 39 -3.90 -6.33 1.57
N PRO A 40 -3.63 -6.69 0.30
CA PRO A 40 -3.98 -8.01 -0.24
C PRO A 40 -3.25 -9.15 0.50
N GLU A 41 -3.92 -10.26 0.75
CA GLU A 41 -3.26 -11.45 1.33
C GLU A 41 -2.15 -12.03 0.45
N TRP A 42 -2.28 -11.93 -0.86
CA TRP A 42 -1.27 -12.45 -1.78
C TRP A 42 -1.19 -11.65 -3.08
N VAL A 43 -0.01 -11.76 -3.71
CA VAL A 43 0.26 -11.29 -5.07
C VAL A 43 1.00 -12.37 -5.84
N THR A 44 0.84 -12.40 -7.16
CA THR A 44 1.78 -13.14 -8.01
C THR A 44 3.11 -12.42 -8.08
N ARG A 45 4.19 -13.10 -8.49
CA ARG A 45 5.47 -12.44 -8.78
C ARG A 45 5.29 -11.19 -9.66
N GLN A 46 5.61 -10.04 -9.10
CA GLN A 46 5.51 -8.73 -9.73
C GLN A 46 6.51 -7.78 -9.06
N GLU A 47 6.65 -6.56 -9.57
CA GLU A 47 7.64 -5.62 -9.04
C GLU A 47 7.24 -5.01 -7.69
N LEU A 48 5.94 -4.76 -7.50
CA LEU A 48 5.41 -3.99 -6.37
C LEU A 48 4.20 -4.67 -5.74
N TYR A 49 4.15 -4.72 -4.42
CA TYR A 49 2.99 -5.17 -3.66
C TYR A 49 2.14 -3.96 -3.24
N PRO A 50 0.87 -3.86 -3.68
CA PRO A 50 0.06 -2.66 -3.48
C PRO A 50 -0.62 -2.66 -2.11
N LEU A 51 -0.44 -1.56 -1.37
CA LEU A 51 -1.20 -1.21 -0.17
C LEU A 51 -2.14 -0.07 -0.51
N LYS A 52 -3.45 -0.30 -0.45
CA LYS A 52 -4.42 0.77 -0.64
C LYS A 52 -4.50 1.60 0.63
N VAL A 53 -4.38 2.91 0.52
CA VAL A 53 -4.39 3.83 1.66
C VAL A 53 -5.39 4.95 1.41
N THR A 54 -6.17 5.30 2.43
CA THR A 54 -7.07 6.46 2.43
C THR A 54 -6.79 7.32 3.65
N TYR A 55 -6.53 8.60 3.41
CA TYR A 55 -6.35 9.65 4.41
C TYR A 55 -7.62 10.48 4.49
N THR A 56 -8.29 10.51 5.64
CA THR A 56 -9.52 11.27 5.84
C THR A 56 -9.34 12.28 6.95
N ASN A 57 -9.65 13.55 6.68
CA ASN A 57 -9.68 14.57 7.73
C ASN A 57 -10.94 14.37 8.60
N LYS A 58 -10.76 13.92 9.84
CA LYS A 58 -11.83 13.76 10.83
C LYS A 58 -11.87 14.90 11.86
N GLY A 59 -10.98 15.88 11.72
CA GLY A 59 -10.94 17.08 12.52
C GLY A 59 -12.02 18.09 12.13
N LYS A 60 -12.00 19.23 12.83
CA LYS A 60 -12.93 20.35 12.58
C LYS A 60 -12.31 21.45 11.71
N GLN A 61 -10.99 21.41 11.52
CA GLN A 61 -10.24 22.42 10.77
C GLN A 61 -9.71 21.84 9.46
N THR A 62 -9.51 22.69 8.47
CA THR A 62 -8.83 22.32 7.24
C THR A 62 -7.37 21.95 7.51
N LEU A 63 -6.97 20.76 7.07
CA LEU A 63 -5.60 20.30 7.16
C LEU A 63 -4.81 20.68 5.91
N LYS A 64 -3.56 21.10 6.10
CA LYS A 64 -2.58 21.36 5.02
C LYS A 64 -1.35 20.51 5.30
N LEU A 65 -1.09 19.54 4.44
CA LEU A 65 0.00 18.59 4.58
C LEU A 65 0.80 18.48 3.28
N SER A 66 2.04 18.01 3.37
CA SER A 66 2.72 17.47 2.19
C SER A 66 1.94 16.24 1.72
N ASP A 67 1.77 16.07 0.40
CA ASP A 67 1.02 14.96 -0.16
C ASP A 67 1.68 13.64 0.27
N PRO A 68 0.99 12.81 1.07
CA PRO A 68 1.58 11.59 1.58
C PRO A 68 1.79 10.55 0.46
N LEU A 69 1.22 10.75 -0.73
CA LEU A 69 1.33 9.84 -1.86
C LEU A 69 2.40 10.23 -2.89
N ASP A 70 3.13 11.33 -2.68
CA ASP A 70 4.19 11.78 -3.60
C ASP A 70 5.40 10.81 -3.66
N CYS A 71 5.70 10.18 -2.52
CA CYS A 71 6.76 9.19 -2.36
C CYS A 71 6.18 7.92 -1.69
N ALA A 72 5.29 7.25 -2.41
CA ALA A 72 4.53 6.14 -1.87
C ALA A 72 5.24 4.78 -2.04
N TYR A 73 6.52 4.68 -1.67
CA TYR A 73 7.26 3.42 -1.68
C TYR A 73 7.57 2.96 -0.26
N ILE A 74 7.53 1.65 -0.03
CA ILE A 74 7.97 1.02 1.22
C ILE A 74 9.08 0.02 0.90
N TRP A 75 10.22 0.23 1.55
CA TRP A 75 11.38 -0.66 1.43
C TRP A 75 11.40 -1.70 2.54
N GLY A 76 11.94 -2.86 2.18
CA GLY A 76 12.48 -3.81 3.13
C GLY A 76 11.52 -4.88 3.65
N ALA A 77 10.50 -5.27 2.88
CA ALA A 77 9.61 -6.35 3.31
C ALA A 77 10.42 -7.59 3.72
N GLU A 78 10.16 -8.10 4.91
CA GLU A 78 10.95 -9.19 5.49
C GLU A 78 10.33 -10.53 5.12
N GLN A 79 11.16 -11.49 4.72
CA GLN A 79 10.74 -12.89 4.63
C GLN A 79 10.37 -13.39 6.04
N ARG A 80 9.18 -13.95 6.19
CA ARG A 80 8.58 -14.24 7.50
C ARG A 80 9.42 -15.18 8.35
N GLU A 81 9.94 -16.26 7.75
CA GLU A 81 10.67 -17.30 8.49
C GLU A 81 12.07 -16.86 8.88
N SER A 82 12.78 -16.19 7.98
CA SER A 82 14.21 -15.87 8.14
C SER A 82 14.46 -14.47 8.70
N GLY A 83 13.45 -13.58 8.66
CA GLY A 83 13.59 -12.15 8.93
C GLY A 83 14.48 -11.41 7.93
N LYS A 84 14.93 -12.08 6.86
CA LYS A 84 15.81 -11.48 5.86
C LYS A 84 15.01 -10.57 4.95
N VAL A 85 15.64 -9.47 4.57
CA VAL A 85 15.16 -8.57 3.53
C VAL A 85 15.89 -8.92 2.23
N PRO A 86 15.23 -9.48 1.21
CA PRO A 86 15.86 -9.71 -0.08
C PRO A 86 16.25 -8.40 -0.77
N GLU A 87 17.32 -8.45 -1.56
CA GLU A 87 17.75 -7.31 -2.37
C GLU A 87 16.85 -7.17 -3.62
N PRO A 88 16.26 -6.00 -3.87
CA PRO A 88 15.42 -5.80 -5.05
C PRO A 88 16.24 -5.68 -6.33
N LEU A 89 15.69 -6.13 -7.47
CA LEU A 89 16.38 -6.08 -8.77
C LEU A 89 16.40 -4.69 -9.43
N GLY A 90 15.73 -3.70 -8.86
CA GLY A 90 15.55 -2.37 -9.44
C GLY A 90 16.01 -1.24 -8.53
N ASN A 91 16.33 -0.10 -9.13
CA ASN A 91 16.57 1.13 -8.40
C ASN A 91 15.24 1.86 -8.18
N TYR A 92 14.81 1.95 -6.93
CA TYR A 92 13.60 2.66 -6.54
C TYR A 92 14.00 3.91 -5.76
N GLY A 93 13.45 5.04 -6.15
CA GLY A 93 13.73 6.32 -5.52
C GLY A 93 12.53 7.25 -5.65
N CYS A 94 12.44 8.16 -4.70
CA CYS A 94 11.46 9.23 -4.77
C CYS A 94 12.06 10.46 -5.45
N PRO A 95 11.25 11.23 -6.18
CA PRO A 95 11.72 12.46 -6.81
C PRO A 95 12.26 13.43 -5.74
N SER A 96 13.33 14.15 -6.07
CA SER A 96 13.99 15.13 -5.19
C SER A 96 13.30 16.50 -5.16
N ILE A 97 12.00 16.54 -5.45
CA ILE A 97 11.17 17.75 -5.45
C ILE A 97 10.43 17.81 -4.10
N PRO A 98 10.26 18.99 -3.47
CA PRO A 98 9.40 19.08 -2.29
C PRO A 98 7.99 18.59 -2.66
N ALA A 99 7.50 17.61 -1.89
CA ALA A 99 6.19 17.00 -2.15
C ALA A 99 5.10 18.08 -2.30
N PRO A 100 4.20 17.96 -3.30
CA PRO A 100 3.12 18.91 -3.50
C PRO A 100 2.26 19.01 -2.24
N MET A 101 1.66 20.17 -1.98
CA MET A 101 0.77 20.29 -0.83
C MET A 101 -0.60 19.68 -1.13
N LYS A 102 -1.12 18.91 -0.18
CA LYS A 102 -2.51 18.46 -0.15
C LYS A 102 -3.28 19.23 0.93
N THR A 103 -4.42 19.78 0.52
CA THR A 103 -5.38 20.40 1.45
C THR A 103 -6.57 19.46 1.60
N LEU A 104 -6.99 19.18 2.83
CA LEU A 104 -8.17 18.38 3.14
C LEU A 104 -9.10 19.17 4.05
N THR A 105 -10.27 19.52 3.54
CA THR A 105 -11.36 20.10 4.33
C THR A 105 -11.95 19.06 5.30
N PRO A 106 -12.67 19.46 6.36
CA PRO A 106 -13.30 18.51 7.28
C PRO A 106 -14.18 17.49 6.55
N GLY A 107 -13.90 16.20 6.75
CA GLY A 107 -14.59 15.08 6.09
C GLY A 107 -14.01 14.66 4.73
N GLU A 108 -13.12 15.45 4.13
CA GLU A 108 -12.51 15.14 2.84
C GLU A 108 -11.50 13.99 2.95
N SER A 109 -11.42 13.21 1.87
CA SER A 109 -10.51 12.06 1.79
C SER A 109 -9.56 12.16 0.60
N HIS A 110 -8.36 11.61 0.77
CA HIS A 110 -7.33 11.44 -0.27
C HIS A 110 -6.89 9.99 -0.28
N ALA A 111 -7.08 9.30 -1.40
CA ALA A 111 -6.84 7.88 -1.52
C ALA A 111 -5.82 7.58 -2.63
N GLY A 112 -5.06 6.51 -2.44
CA GLY A 112 -4.13 5.98 -3.44
C GLY A 112 -3.44 4.73 -2.92
N GLU A 113 -2.23 4.47 -3.43
CA GLU A 113 -1.49 3.25 -3.11
C GLU A 113 -0.09 3.57 -2.61
N TYR A 114 0.34 2.84 -1.58
CA TYR A 114 1.76 2.63 -1.30
C TYR A 114 2.21 1.34 -1.97
N HIS A 115 3.42 1.37 -2.52
CA HIS A 115 4.02 0.28 -3.25
C HIS A 115 5.18 -0.29 -2.45
N VAL A 116 4.98 -1.47 -1.89
CA VAL A 116 6.06 -2.22 -1.25
C VAL A 116 6.91 -2.83 -2.34
N ILE A 117 8.22 -2.60 -2.28
CA ILE A 117 9.15 -3.09 -3.29
C ILE A 117 9.41 -4.57 -3.05
N ILE A 118 9.01 -5.41 -4.01
CA ILE A 118 9.19 -6.88 -3.97
C ILE A 118 9.81 -7.41 -5.27
N SER A 119 10.38 -6.53 -6.09
CA SER A 119 10.96 -6.89 -7.38
C SER A 119 12.12 -7.88 -7.21
N GLY A 120 11.97 -9.05 -7.83
CA GLY A 120 12.94 -10.15 -7.72
C GLY A 120 12.87 -10.96 -6.43
N TYR A 121 11.90 -10.67 -5.55
CA TYR A 121 11.72 -11.48 -4.35
C TYR A 121 11.26 -12.89 -4.74
N PRO A 122 11.79 -13.95 -4.10
CA PRO A 122 11.31 -15.30 -4.34
C PRO A 122 9.86 -15.47 -3.87
N ALA A 123 9.20 -16.53 -4.35
CA ALA A 123 7.90 -16.92 -3.79
C ALA A 123 8.06 -17.32 -2.32
N GLY A 124 7.07 -16.98 -1.49
CA GLY A 124 7.12 -17.20 -0.05
C GLY A 124 6.22 -16.27 0.74
N GLU A 125 6.30 -16.38 2.07
CA GLU A 125 5.57 -15.51 2.99
C GLU A 125 6.45 -14.35 3.46
N TYR A 126 5.85 -13.17 3.51
CA TYR A 126 6.49 -11.91 3.84
C TYR A 126 5.67 -11.12 4.84
N ARG A 127 6.33 -10.15 5.47
CA ARG A 127 5.70 -9.22 6.39
C ARG A 127 6.21 -7.79 6.24
N LEU A 128 5.35 -6.86 6.62
CA LEU A 128 5.69 -5.47 6.91
C LEU A 128 5.59 -5.27 8.41
N THR A 129 6.69 -4.85 9.00
CA THR A 129 6.76 -4.56 10.43
C THR A 129 6.03 -3.25 10.75
N PRO A 130 5.62 -3.05 12.02
CA PRO A 130 5.08 -1.76 12.46
C PRO A 130 6.01 -0.58 12.14
N GLU A 131 7.33 -0.80 12.17
CA GLU A 131 8.33 0.23 11.87
C GLU A 131 8.17 0.75 10.43
N GLN A 132 8.08 -0.17 9.47
CA GLN A 132 7.94 0.15 8.06
C GLN A 132 6.61 0.84 7.77
N LEU A 133 5.56 0.42 8.46
CA LEU A 133 4.23 1.02 8.34
C LEU A 133 4.15 2.43 8.98
N ARG A 134 5.11 2.84 9.82
CA ARG A 134 5.18 4.25 10.28
C ARG A 134 5.39 5.24 9.12
N GLN A 135 5.86 4.78 7.96
CA GLN A 135 5.98 5.60 6.75
C GLN A 135 4.63 6.10 6.21
N LEU A 136 3.52 5.45 6.60
CA LEU A 136 2.16 5.88 6.28
C LEU A 136 1.73 7.14 7.07
N SER A 137 2.46 7.53 8.12
CA SER A 137 2.15 8.78 8.80
C SER A 137 2.46 9.97 7.87
N PRO A 138 1.50 10.90 7.69
CA PRO A 138 1.78 12.14 6.97
C PRO A 138 2.87 12.94 7.71
N ALA A 139 3.65 13.70 6.95
CA ALA A 139 4.54 14.72 7.48
C ALA A 139 3.80 16.07 7.48
N GLU A 140 3.75 16.75 8.62
CA GLU A 140 3.18 18.09 8.68
C GLU A 140 4.09 19.11 7.98
N TYR A 141 3.52 19.91 7.07
CA TYR A 141 4.24 20.89 6.26
C TYR A 141 4.92 22.00 7.08
N ARG A 142 4.44 22.30 8.30
CA ARG A 142 4.93 23.45 9.11
C ARG A 142 5.95 23.10 10.19
N ALA A 143 6.20 21.83 10.46
CA ALA A 143 7.14 21.42 11.51
C ALA A 143 8.32 20.69 10.88
N LYS A 144 9.54 21.04 11.30
CA LYS A 144 10.76 20.29 11.01
C LYS A 144 10.58 18.79 11.37
N ALA A 145 10.17 18.00 10.38
CA ALA A 145 10.49 16.59 10.12
C ALA A 145 10.13 15.49 11.15
N ALA A 146 9.17 15.69 12.07
CA ALA A 146 8.65 14.57 12.88
C ALA A 146 7.31 14.06 12.30
N ARG A 147 7.28 12.80 11.85
CA ARG A 147 6.03 12.10 11.52
C ARG A 147 5.14 12.06 12.78
N LEU A 148 3.84 12.30 12.61
CA LEU A 148 2.88 12.18 13.71
C LEU A 148 2.81 10.71 14.18
N PRO A 149 2.69 10.46 15.49
CA PRO A 149 2.52 9.10 15.98
C PRO A 149 1.19 8.52 15.50
N LEU A 150 1.21 7.26 15.06
CA LEU A 150 0.02 6.51 14.66
C LEU A 150 -0.63 5.86 15.88
N THR A 151 -1.94 6.05 16.02
CA THR A 151 -2.75 5.52 17.13
C THR A 151 -4.01 4.80 16.64
N PRO A 152 -4.22 3.51 16.96
CA PRO A 152 -3.24 2.62 17.58
C PRO A 152 -1.96 2.48 16.72
N PRO A 153 -0.85 1.98 17.28
CA PRO A 153 0.33 1.66 16.49
C PRO A 153 -0.02 0.69 15.34
N PRO A 154 0.67 0.77 14.19
CA PRO A 154 0.41 -0.12 13.07
C PRO A 154 0.60 -1.58 13.47
N GLN A 155 -0.32 -2.43 13.03
CA GLN A 155 -0.20 -3.87 13.15
C GLN A 155 0.61 -4.43 11.98
N GLU A 156 1.40 -5.47 12.24
CA GLU A 156 2.14 -6.20 11.21
C GLU A 156 1.17 -6.65 10.09
N ILE A 157 1.55 -6.40 8.84
CA ILE A 157 0.82 -6.90 7.67
C ILE A 157 1.58 -8.10 7.11
N ARG A 158 0.88 -9.22 6.90
CA ARG A 158 1.43 -10.43 6.30
C ARG A 158 0.88 -10.63 4.90
N PHE A 159 1.72 -11.09 4.00
CA PHE A 159 1.31 -11.39 2.63
C PHE A 159 2.15 -12.51 2.02
N GLN A 160 1.64 -13.11 0.94
CA GLN A 160 2.32 -14.17 0.19
C GLN A 160 2.66 -13.71 -1.23
N ILE A 161 3.86 -14.04 -1.69
CA ILE A 161 4.23 -13.99 -3.11
C ILE A 161 4.07 -15.40 -3.67
N ARG A 162 3.20 -15.55 -4.68
CA ARG A 162 2.89 -16.80 -5.38
C ARG A 162 3.60 -16.88 -6.74
#